data_AF-A0A7X5WQC2-F1
#
_entry.id   AF-A0A7X5WQC2-F1
#
_cell.length_a   1.000
_cell.length_b   1.000
_cell.length_c   1.000
_cell.angle_alpha   90.00
_cell.angle_beta   90.00
_cell.angle_gamma   90.00
#
_symmetry.space_group_name_H-M   'P 1'
#
loop_
_entity.id
_entity.type
_entity.pdbx_description
1 polymer ?
#
loop_
_entity_poly.entity_id
_entity_poly.type
_entity_poly.pdbx_seq_one_letter_code
_entity_poly.pdbx_strand_id
1 'polypeptide(L)'
;MQRTAIVAAVDEFGDLVGRAVVFDGDTSAVSGEHRVGDPLLIELAWPDDAPDHLGFAQPVVAEGRYVEGWIMLHPGVARAPAGVVRRLVLHELGHLYGLADVDDPDELMDPDLTTDDFGLGDLIGLYATHEGGCGTGGELRARVASGIQALRARAAAIP
;
A
#
# COMPACT_ATOMS: atom_id res chain seq x y z
N MET A 1 -17.74 1.73 9.69
CA MET A 1 -16.45 1.44 10.36
C MET A 1 -15.35 1.18 9.33
N GLN A 2 -15.58 0.36 8.29
CA GLN A 2 -14.54 0.07 7.29
C GLN A 2 -14.10 1.26 6.44
N ARG A 3 -15.03 2.10 5.97
CA ARG A 3 -14.66 3.33 5.26
C ARG A 3 -13.65 4.17 6.05
N THR A 4 -13.86 4.32 7.36
CA THR A 4 -12.93 5.05 8.23
C THR A 4 -11.55 4.39 8.28
N ALA A 5 -11.48 3.05 8.37
CA ALA A 5 -10.22 2.32 8.38
C ALA A 5 -9.46 2.41 7.04
N ILE A 6 -10.19 2.30 5.92
CA ILE A 6 -9.63 2.45 4.56
C ILE A 6 -9.07 3.87 4.39
N VAL A 7 -9.87 4.89 4.69
CA VAL A 7 -9.43 6.29 4.56
C VAL A 7 -8.23 6.58 5.46
N ALA A 8 -8.22 6.08 6.70
CA ALA A 8 -7.08 6.25 7.60
C ALA A 8 -5.80 5.57 7.09
N ALA A 9 -5.91 4.36 6.52
CA ALA A 9 -4.77 3.65 5.95
C ALA A 9 -4.21 4.36 4.71
N VAL A 10 -5.08 4.91 3.87
CA VAL A 10 -4.68 5.71 2.70
C VAL A 10 -3.99 7.01 3.13
N ASP A 11 -4.50 7.69 4.15
CA ASP A 11 -3.90 8.91 4.70
C ASP A 11 -2.51 8.62 5.30
N GLU A 12 -2.41 7.53 6.08
CA GLU A 12 -1.15 7.04 6.63
C GLU A 12 -0.11 6.73 5.55
N PHE A 13 -0.52 6.01 4.50
CA PHE A 13 0.36 5.74 3.37
C PHE A 13 0.79 7.05 2.68
N GLY A 14 -0.14 7.99 2.52
CA GLY A 14 0.13 9.32 1.99
C GLY A 14 1.22 10.05 2.78
N ASP A 15 1.10 10.09 4.10
CA ASP A 15 2.11 10.67 4.99
C ASP A 15 3.48 10.00 4.82
N LEU A 16 3.50 8.66 4.78
CA LEU A 16 4.71 7.87 4.59
C LEU A 16 5.45 8.29 3.31
N VAL A 17 4.75 8.31 2.16
CA VAL A 17 5.35 8.66 0.86
C VAL A 17 5.39 10.17 0.58
N GLY A 18 4.96 11.00 1.54
CA GLY A 18 4.96 12.46 1.41
C GLY A 18 4.01 12.98 0.32
N ARG A 19 2.82 12.38 0.20
CA ARG A 19 1.75 12.82 -0.68
C ARG A 19 0.48 13.12 0.12
N ALA A 20 -0.05 14.32 -0.07
CA ALA A 20 -1.38 14.64 0.46
C ALA A 20 -2.43 13.81 -0.28
N VAL A 21 -3.25 13.09 0.47
CA VAL A 21 -4.39 12.37 -0.08
C VAL A 21 -5.67 13.06 0.36
N VAL A 22 -6.65 13.10 -0.53
CA VAL A 22 -7.98 13.66 -0.25
C VAL A 22 -9.00 12.59 -0.59
N PHE A 23 -9.87 12.28 0.37
CA PHE A 23 -11.03 11.44 0.12
C PHE A 23 -12.05 12.21 -0.73
N ASP A 24 -12.29 11.77 -1.96
CA ASP A 24 -13.16 12.43 -2.95
C ASP A 24 -14.56 11.78 -3.05
N GLY A 25 -15.16 11.46 -1.90
CA GLY A 25 -16.53 10.93 -1.85
C GLY A 25 -16.66 9.44 -2.15
N ASP A 26 -17.90 8.96 -2.08
CA ASP A 26 -18.27 7.61 -2.48
C ASP A 26 -18.78 7.65 -3.93
N THR A 27 -18.52 6.61 -4.71
CA THR A 27 -18.95 6.49 -6.11
C THR A 27 -19.60 5.14 -6.40
N SER A 28 -20.36 5.06 -7.48
CA SER A 28 -20.87 3.80 -8.05
C SER A 28 -20.05 3.33 -9.26
N ALA A 29 -18.95 4.01 -9.57
CA ALA A 29 -18.01 3.55 -10.58
C ALA A 29 -17.36 2.24 -10.14
N VAL A 30 -17.04 1.38 -11.10
CA VAL A 30 -16.39 0.09 -10.87
C VAL A 30 -15.01 0.08 -11.53
N SER A 31 -14.12 -0.74 -10.98
CA SER A 31 -12.83 -1.09 -11.58
C SER A 31 -13.04 -1.51 -13.04
N GLY A 32 -12.31 -0.86 -13.96
CA GLY A 32 -12.44 -1.04 -15.41
C GLY A 32 -13.18 0.08 -16.16
N GLU A 33 -13.94 0.94 -15.47
CA GLU A 33 -14.49 2.18 -16.07
C GLU A 33 -13.63 3.42 -15.80
N HIS A 34 -12.60 3.24 -14.97
CA HIS A 34 -11.68 4.27 -14.51
C HIS A 34 -10.79 4.82 -15.62
N ARG A 35 -10.50 6.13 -15.60
CA ARG A 35 -9.70 6.80 -16.63
C ARG A 35 -8.49 7.49 -16.03
N VAL A 36 -7.43 7.59 -16.84
CA VAL A 36 -6.24 8.39 -16.54
C VAL A 36 -6.62 9.79 -16.04
N GLY A 37 -6.18 10.11 -14.82
CA GLY A 37 -6.44 11.38 -14.15
C GLY A 37 -7.58 11.34 -13.14
N ASP A 38 -8.35 10.26 -13.08
CA ASP A 38 -9.35 10.03 -12.03
C ASP A 38 -8.65 9.73 -10.67
N PRO A 39 -9.31 10.01 -9.53
CA PRO A 39 -8.79 9.68 -8.20
C PRO A 39 -8.54 8.18 -8.01
N LEU A 40 -7.67 7.74 -7.08
CA LEU A 40 -7.56 6.31 -6.75
C LEU A 40 -8.93 5.73 -6.34
N LEU A 41 -9.41 4.71 -7.06
CA LEU A 41 -10.61 3.97 -6.71
C LEU A 41 -10.29 2.79 -5.78
N ILE A 42 -11.00 2.70 -4.66
CA ILE A 42 -11.00 1.53 -3.78
C ILE A 42 -12.41 0.95 -3.74
N GLU A 43 -12.55 -0.26 -4.25
CA GLU A 43 -13.81 -0.96 -4.46
C GLU A 43 -13.94 -2.16 -3.51
N LEU A 44 -15.17 -2.44 -3.04
CA LEU A 44 -15.53 -3.75 -2.51
C LEU A 44 -16.23 -4.53 -3.62
N ALA A 45 -15.63 -5.64 -4.07
CA ALA A 45 -16.18 -6.43 -5.15
C ALA A 45 -17.45 -7.19 -4.74
N TRP A 46 -18.28 -7.48 -5.73
CA TRP A 46 -19.35 -8.47 -5.58
C TRP A 46 -18.73 -9.87 -5.41
N PRO A 47 -19.37 -10.79 -4.66
CA PRO A 47 -18.80 -12.12 -4.43
C PRO A 47 -18.41 -12.89 -5.69
N ASP A 48 -19.15 -12.70 -6.78
CA ASP A 48 -18.92 -13.39 -8.05
C ASP A 48 -17.75 -12.79 -8.86
N ASP A 49 -17.37 -11.55 -8.55
CA ASP A 49 -16.28 -10.80 -9.19
C ASP A 49 -15.09 -10.59 -8.23
N ALA A 50 -15.14 -11.18 -7.03
CA ALA A 50 -14.16 -10.94 -5.99
C ALA A 50 -12.82 -11.60 -6.35
N PRO A 51 -11.69 -10.97 -5.97
CA PRO A 51 -10.39 -11.62 -6.11
C PRO A 51 -10.35 -12.91 -5.28
N ASP A 52 -9.56 -13.89 -5.75
CA ASP A 52 -9.31 -15.13 -5.00
C ASP A 52 -8.62 -14.85 -3.65
N HIS A 53 -7.96 -13.70 -3.53
CA HIS A 53 -7.31 -13.17 -2.34
C HIS A 53 -8.17 -12.09 -1.63
N LEU A 54 -7.74 -11.62 -0.47
CA LEU A 54 -8.50 -10.60 0.28
C LEU A 54 -8.54 -9.23 -0.42
N GLY A 55 -7.56 -8.94 -1.26
CA GLY A 55 -7.47 -7.76 -2.07
C GLY A 55 -6.72 -8.03 -3.37
N PHE A 56 -6.79 -7.05 -4.26
CA PHE A 56 -6.02 -7.00 -5.49
C PHE A 56 -5.85 -5.54 -5.92
N ALA A 57 -4.62 -5.16 -6.24
CA ALA A 57 -4.30 -3.86 -6.76
C ALA A 57 -3.79 -3.95 -8.19
N GLN A 58 -4.24 -3.03 -9.04
CA GLN A 58 -3.71 -2.89 -10.38
C GLN A 58 -3.23 -1.46 -10.64
N PRO A 59 -1.91 -1.22 -10.68
CA PRO A 59 -1.37 0.03 -11.16
C PRO A 59 -1.53 0.13 -12.67
N VAL A 60 -1.82 1.32 -13.16
CA VAL A 60 -1.76 1.66 -14.58
C VAL A 60 -0.56 2.57 -14.80
N VAL A 61 0.35 2.07 -15.62
CA VAL A 61 1.61 2.73 -15.95
C VAL A 61 1.59 3.11 -17.42
N ALA A 62 1.79 4.39 -17.74
CA ALA A 62 2.00 4.86 -19.11
C ALA A 62 3.38 5.50 -19.22
N GLU A 63 4.12 5.13 -20.27
CA GLU A 63 5.47 5.64 -20.54
C GLU A 63 6.44 5.48 -19.33
N GLY A 64 6.28 4.40 -18.58
CA GLY A 64 7.11 4.11 -17.39
C GLY A 64 6.77 4.96 -16.16
N ARG A 65 5.62 5.64 -16.14
CA ARG A 65 5.13 6.43 -15.00
C ARG A 65 3.78 5.91 -14.51
N TYR A 66 3.62 5.83 -13.19
CA TYR A 66 2.31 5.61 -12.59
C TYR A 66 1.39 6.77 -12.97
N VAL A 67 0.24 6.47 -13.55
CA VAL A 67 -0.75 7.49 -13.95
C VAL A 67 -2.06 7.32 -13.22
N GLU A 68 -2.45 6.09 -12.90
CA GLU A 68 -3.65 5.75 -12.15
C GLU A 68 -3.53 4.33 -11.58
N GLY A 69 -4.57 3.88 -10.87
CA GLY A 69 -4.68 2.52 -10.38
C GLY A 69 -5.97 2.35 -9.58
N TRP A 70 -6.31 1.10 -9.28
CA TRP A 70 -7.46 0.77 -8.45
C TRP A 70 -7.12 -0.40 -7.52
N ILE A 71 -7.84 -0.44 -6.40
CA ILE A 71 -7.80 -1.54 -5.44
C ILE A 71 -9.18 -2.16 -5.38
N MET A 72 -9.24 -3.47 -5.50
CA MET A 72 -10.44 -4.26 -5.28
C MET A 72 -10.27 -5.08 -4.02
N LEU A 73 -11.27 -5.05 -3.16
CA LEU A 73 -11.28 -5.74 -1.88
C LEU A 73 -12.36 -6.81 -1.90
N HIS A 74 -12.02 -8.00 -1.42
CA HIS A 74 -12.97 -9.09 -1.27
C HIS A 74 -14.10 -8.67 -0.30
N PRO A 75 -15.38 -9.00 -0.55
CA PRO A 75 -16.51 -8.53 0.27
C PRO A 75 -16.45 -8.98 1.75
N GLY A 76 -15.68 -10.03 2.05
CA GLY A 76 -15.38 -10.45 3.42
C GLY A 76 -14.70 -9.36 4.26
N VAL A 77 -13.95 -8.45 3.63
CA VAL A 77 -13.30 -7.29 4.27
C VAL A 77 -14.32 -6.37 4.94
N ALA A 78 -15.56 -6.30 4.43
CA ALA A 78 -16.62 -5.49 5.01
C ALA A 78 -16.87 -5.81 6.50
N ARG A 79 -16.58 -7.04 6.94
CA ARG A 79 -16.77 -7.53 8.31
C ARG A 79 -15.46 -7.76 9.08
N ALA A 80 -14.31 -7.51 8.46
CA ALA A 80 -13.02 -7.76 9.09
C ALA A 80 -12.73 -6.75 10.23
N PRO A 81 -11.88 -7.08 11.21
CA PRO A 81 -11.39 -6.10 12.18
C PRO A 81 -10.66 -4.94 11.50
N ALA A 82 -10.74 -3.72 12.04
CA ALA A 82 -10.13 -2.54 11.44
C ALA A 82 -8.62 -2.68 11.17
N GLY A 83 -7.89 -3.37 12.06
CA GLY A 83 -6.45 -3.64 11.85
C GLY A 83 -6.14 -4.60 10.69
N VAL A 84 -7.06 -5.50 10.34
CA VAL A 84 -6.93 -6.35 9.15
C VAL A 84 -7.15 -5.50 7.89
N VAL A 85 -8.18 -4.65 7.90
CA VAL A 85 -8.46 -3.74 6.78
C VAL A 85 -7.31 -2.77 6.55
N ARG A 86 -6.72 -2.22 7.63
CA ARG A 86 -5.53 -1.37 7.54
C ARG A 86 -4.37 -2.09 6.85
N ARG A 87 -3.95 -3.26 7.36
CA ARG A 87 -2.83 -4.03 6.78
C ARG A 87 -3.06 -4.33 5.31
N LEU A 88 -4.24 -4.84 4.98
CA LEU A 88 -4.62 -5.15 3.60
C LEU A 88 -4.52 -3.91 2.71
N VAL A 89 -5.14 -2.79 3.09
CA VAL A 89 -5.11 -1.56 2.28
C VAL A 89 -3.68 -1.04 2.11
N LEU A 90 -2.84 -1.08 3.15
CA LEU A 90 -1.44 -0.69 3.04
C LEU A 90 -0.66 -1.62 2.09
N HIS A 91 -0.86 -2.95 2.17
CA HIS A 91 -0.26 -3.92 1.26
C HIS A 91 -0.64 -3.65 -0.21
N GLU A 92 -1.94 -3.47 -0.49
CA GLU A 92 -2.42 -3.15 -1.83
C GLU A 92 -1.89 -1.78 -2.35
N LEU A 93 -1.72 -0.80 -1.46
CA LEU A 93 -1.07 0.46 -1.82
C LEU A 93 0.42 0.27 -2.14
N GLY A 94 1.10 -0.67 -1.46
CA GLY A 94 2.46 -1.08 -1.81
C GLY A 94 2.55 -1.57 -3.25
N HIS A 95 1.63 -2.43 -3.68
CA HIS A 95 1.51 -2.86 -5.08
C HIS A 95 1.29 -1.71 -6.05
N LEU A 96 0.37 -0.79 -5.74
CA LEU A 96 0.15 0.40 -6.58
C LEU A 96 1.41 1.24 -6.75
N TYR A 97 2.26 1.28 -5.73
CA TYR A 97 3.53 2.00 -5.73
C TYR A 97 4.72 1.18 -6.25
N GLY A 98 4.45 0.00 -6.83
CA GLY A 98 5.41 -0.80 -7.57
C GLY A 98 6.14 -1.86 -6.74
N LEU A 99 5.68 -2.14 -5.52
CA LEU A 99 6.18 -3.30 -4.76
C LEU A 99 5.53 -4.58 -5.27
N ALA A 100 6.30 -5.66 -5.28
CA ALA A 100 5.79 -7.01 -5.50
C ALA A 100 5.68 -7.73 -4.16
N ASP A 101 4.96 -8.85 -4.16
CA ASP A 101 4.97 -9.77 -3.03
C ASP A 101 6.39 -10.24 -2.72
N VAL A 102 6.63 -10.51 -1.44
CA VAL A 102 7.87 -11.11 -0.95
C VAL A 102 7.55 -12.25 0.01
N ASP A 103 8.40 -13.28 0.03
CA ASP A 103 8.28 -14.40 0.99
C ASP A 103 9.06 -14.07 2.29
N ASP A 104 8.72 -12.97 2.95
CA ASP A 104 9.35 -12.53 4.20
C ASP A 104 8.30 -12.05 5.22
N PRO A 105 8.01 -12.83 6.29
CA PRO A 105 6.93 -12.52 7.23
C PRO A 105 7.15 -11.24 8.07
N ASP A 106 8.36 -10.67 8.03
CA ASP A 106 8.68 -9.39 8.66
C ASP A 106 8.35 -8.18 7.75
N GLU A 107 7.97 -8.42 6.50
CA GLU A 107 7.59 -7.42 5.50
C GLU A 107 6.07 -7.42 5.28
N LEU A 108 5.46 -6.24 5.11
CA LEU A 108 4.02 -6.10 4.88
C LEU A 108 3.63 -6.56 3.49
N MET A 109 4.57 -6.59 2.55
CA MET A 109 4.38 -7.19 1.23
C MET A 109 4.41 -8.73 1.24
N ASP A 110 4.49 -9.36 2.41
CA ASP A 110 4.19 -10.79 2.54
C ASP A 110 2.67 -11.06 2.46
N PRO A 111 2.23 -11.99 1.60
CA PRO A 111 0.81 -12.20 1.34
C PRO A 111 0.04 -12.79 2.52
N ASP A 112 0.71 -13.36 3.53
CA ASP A 112 0.05 -13.85 4.75
C ASP A 112 -0.30 -12.72 5.73
N LEU A 113 0.17 -11.48 5.47
CA LEU A 113 -0.13 -10.26 6.23
C LEU A 113 0.15 -10.42 7.74
N THR A 114 1.26 -11.08 8.10
CA THR A 114 1.61 -11.38 9.49
C THR A 114 2.12 -10.18 10.28
N THR A 115 2.69 -9.18 9.59
CA THR A 115 3.14 -7.92 10.19
C THR A 115 2.09 -6.82 10.06
N ASP A 116 2.12 -5.85 10.97
CA ASP A 116 1.21 -4.70 10.98
C ASP A 116 1.71 -3.52 10.13
N ASP A 117 3.00 -3.45 9.86
CA ASP A 117 3.65 -2.28 9.24
C ASP A 117 4.65 -2.70 8.17
N PHE A 118 4.91 -1.81 7.20
CA PHE A 118 6.00 -1.98 6.23
C PHE A 118 7.33 -2.27 6.93
N GLY A 119 7.92 -3.40 6.54
CA GLY A 119 9.24 -3.81 6.99
C GLY A 119 10.35 -3.01 6.31
N LEU A 120 11.60 -3.39 6.54
CA LEU A 120 12.72 -2.60 6.03
C LEU A 120 12.93 -2.80 4.52
N GLY A 121 12.72 -4.01 4.02
CA GLY A 121 12.74 -4.33 2.60
C GLY A 121 11.71 -3.52 1.83
N ASP A 122 10.47 -3.47 2.33
CA ASP A 122 9.39 -2.69 1.77
C ASP A 122 9.73 -1.20 1.71
N LEU A 123 10.21 -0.65 2.83
CA LEU A 123 10.56 0.77 2.91
C LEU A 123 11.71 1.13 1.96
N ILE A 124 12.70 0.23 1.80
CA ILE A 124 13.77 0.41 0.81
C ILE A 124 13.20 0.34 -0.61
N GLY A 125 12.29 -0.61 -0.88
CA GLY A 125 11.60 -0.73 -2.16
C GLY A 125 10.82 0.54 -2.50
N LEU A 126 9.98 1.04 -1.58
CA LEU A 126 9.23 2.27 -1.73
C LEU A 126 10.16 3.45 -1.97
N TYR A 127 11.29 3.51 -1.26
CA TYR A 127 12.25 4.59 -1.46
C TYR A 127 12.88 4.52 -2.86
N ALA A 128 13.23 3.32 -3.33
CA ALA A 128 13.83 3.09 -4.64
C ALA A 128 12.88 3.43 -5.81
N THR A 129 11.56 3.19 -5.66
CA THR A 129 10.58 3.58 -6.68
C THR A 129 10.43 5.11 -6.84
N HIS A 130 10.99 5.89 -5.92
CA HIS A 130 10.92 7.35 -5.90
C HIS A 130 12.28 8.06 -6.08
N GLU A 131 13.38 7.33 -6.26
CA GLU A 131 14.70 7.90 -6.58
C GLU A 131 14.69 8.47 -8.02
N GLY A 132 14.12 9.67 -8.18
CA GLY A 132 13.96 10.29 -9.50
C GLY A 132 13.26 11.65 -9.56
N GLY A 133 12.63 12.13 -8.47
CA GLY A 133 12.29 13.56 -8.38
C GLY A 133 10.89 13.97 -7.92
N CYS A 134 10.02 13.08 -7.46
CA CYS A 134 8.79 13.46 -6.74
C CYS A 134 8.44 12.37 -5.70
N GLY A 135 8.25 12.74 -4.43
CA GLY A 135 7.63 11.84 -3.44
C GLY A 135 8.57 11.01 -2.53
N THR A 136 9.80 11.42 -2.25
CA THR A 136 10.48 10.89 -1.06
C THR A 136 10.01 11.71 0.15
N GLY A 137 8.88 11.33 0.75
CA GLY A 137 8.44 11.88 2.02
C GLY A 137 9.57 11.89 3.06
N GLY A 138 9.64 12.94 3.88
CA GLY A 138 10.65 13.03 4.95
C GLY A 138 10.58 11.84 5.90
N GLU A 139 9.38 11.29 6.10
CA GLU A 139 9.12 10.12 6.92
C GLU A 139 9.72 8.84 6.33
N LEU A 140 9.43 8.50 5.07
CA LEU A 140 9.99 7.32 4.41
C LEU A 140 11.52 7.30 4.50
N ARG A 141 12.18 8.43 4.19
CA ARG A 141 13.63 8.55 4.30
C ARG A 141 14.12 8.32 5.73
N ALA A 142 13.43 8.88 6.72
CA ALA A 142 13.79 8.72 8.13
C ALA A 142 13.64 7.25 8.59
N ARG A 143 12.57 6.57 8.17
CA ARG A 143 12.33 5.15 8.49
C ARG A 143 13.38 4.23 7.87
N VAL A 144 13.71 4.41 6.59
CA VAL A 144 14.80 3.67 5.92
C VAL A 144 16.14 3.88 6.64
N ALA A 145 16.49 5.13 6.95
CA ALA A 145 17.75 5.44 7.64
C ALA A 145 17.81 4.77 9.04
N SER A 146 16.71 4.81 9.77
CA SER A 146 16.60 4.22 11.12
C SER A 146 16.71 2.69 11.06
N GLY A 147 16.05 2.03 10.10
CA GLY A 147 16.14 0.58 9.92
C GLY A 147 17.56 0.11 9.55
N ILE A 148 18.23 0.82 8.64
CA ILE A 148 19.63 0.52 8.29
C ILE A 148 20.56 0.66 9.50
N GLN A 149 20.35 1.68 10.34
CA GLN A 149 21.13 1.84 11.57
C GLN A 149 20.89 0.68 12.55
N ALA A 150 19.64 0.24 12.71
CA ALA A 150 19.30 -0.89 13.57
C ALA A 150 19.94 -2.20 13.10
N LEU A 151 19.94 -2.48 11.79
CA LEU A 151 20.63 -3.64 11.23
C LEU A 151 22.14 -3.61 11.47
N ARG A 152 22.78 -2.44 11.27
CA ARG A 152 24.22 -2.27 11.55
C ARG A 152 24.54 -2.50 13.02
N ALA A 153 23.71 -2.00 13.94
CA ALA A 153 23.88 -2.22 15.37
C ALA A 153 23.75 -3.71 15.73
N ARG A 154 22.79 -4.43 15.14
CA ARG A 154 22.63 -5.88 15.32
C ARG A 154 23.84 -6.65 14.80
N ALA A 155 24.32 -6.34 13.60
CA ALA A 155 25.48 -7.01 13.02
C ALA A 155 26.76 -6.82 13.87
N ALA A 156 26.95 -5.63 14.44
CA ALA A 156 28.07 -5.33 15.33
C ALA A 156 27.98 -6.03 16.71
N ALA A 157 26.80 -6.56 17.07
CA ALA A 157 26.56 -7.29 18.31
C ALA A 157 26.72 -8.81 18.16
N ILE A 158 26.98 -9.32 16.95
CA ILE A 158 27.31 -10.73 16.72
C ILE A 158 28.82 -10.91 17.00
N PRO A 159 29.20 -11.73 18.01
CA PRO A 159 30.59 -11.91 18.41
C PRO A 159 31.45 -12.67 17.39
#